data_AF-A0A7V5ZFT1-F1
#
_entry.id   AF-A0A7V5ZFT1-F1
#
_cell.length_a   1.000
_cell.length_b   1.000
_cell.length_c   1.000
_cell.angle_alpha   90.00
_cell.angle_beta   90.00
_cell.angle_gamma   90.00
#
_symmetry.space_group_name_H-M   'P 1'
#
loop_
_entity.id
_entity.type
_entity.pdbx_description
1 polymer ?
#
loop_
_entity_poly.entity_id
_entity_poly.type
_entity_poly.pdbx_seq_one_letter_code
_entity_poly.pdbx_strand_id
1 'polypeptide(L)'
;MRLVTCCLLLLACGLPLPGAATPFDRALAQVGLSRASARFHPLDLQLYGGGEYRLPFFDSLHQDPWRAPFTVEVMRRDCLQHAHQAAQLLSTASGRLAEGTRRTLLGDPTEPMRRQAQGMRQPLREAVEAVYRAAGQQMPTRAPWLEQLHTVPLPLQRQVAYLLLVLVEARRWRDLAFADAFAHEKPAALYEMLCQPPARSEDLAQAFHTPYWRLVRTVDLKALFAGAQDLLLAAEHVVAELEREPLPDGFRVHIPTPHGIVALHDARADTHQPGRYLL
;
A
#
# COMPACT_ATOMS: atom_id res chain seq x y z
N MET A 1 33.55 -53.12 -28.54
CA MET A 1 33.74 -52.81 -27.10
C MET A 1 34.63 -51.57 -26.88
N ARG A 2 34.33 -50.41 -27.50
CA ARG A 2 35.13 -49.16 -27.37
C ARG A 2 34.31 -47.87 -27.53
N LEU A 3 33.11 -47.80 -26.97
CA LEU A 3 32.24 -46.62 -27.10
C LEU A 3 31.57 -46.14 -25.80
N VAL A 4 31.80 -46.80 -24.67
CA VAL A 4 31.15 -46.47 -23.39
C VAL A 4 32.03 -45.57 -22.50
N THR A 5 33.33 -45.45 -22.78
CA THR A 5 34.28 -44.76 -21.89
C THR A 5 34.39 -43.23 -22.13
N CYS A 6 33.88 -42.71 -23.25
CA CYS A 6 33.97 -41.27 -23.56
C CYS A 6 32.85 -40.41 -22.95
N CYS A 7 31.69 -40.99 -22.60
CA CYS A 7 30.57 -40.20 -22.04
C CYS A 7 30.73 -39.86 -20.55
N LEU A 8 31.59 -40.57 -19.81
CA LEU A 8 31.83 -40.29 -18.38
C LEU A 8 32.82 -39.14 -18.13
N LEU A 9 33.65 -38.78 -19.12
CA LEU A 9 34.61 -37.67 -19.00
C LEU A 9 33.99 -36.29 -19.32
N LEU A 10 32.90 -36.25 -20.09
CA LEU A 10 32.19 -35.01 -20.40
C LEU A 10 31.21 -34.56 -19.30
N LEU A 11 30.83 -35.45 -18.37
CA LEU A 11 30.03 -35.07 -17.21
C LEU A 11 30.83 -34.37 -16.09
N ALA A 12 32.16 -34.44 -16.11
CA ALA A 12 33.01 -33.83 -15.07
C ALA A 12 33.33 -32.34 -15.32
N CYS A 13 33.14 -31.82 -16.53
CA CYS A 13 33.47 -30.43 -16.89
C CYS A 13 32.32 -29.43 -16.67
N GLY A 14 31.16 -29.88 -16.17
CA GLY A 14 30.02 -29.04 -15.85
C GLY A 14 29.87 -28.69 -14.36
N LEU A 15 30.78 -29.14 -13.50
CA LEU A 15 30.76 -28.75 -12.10
C LEU A 15 31.12 -27.26 -11.98
N PRO A 16 30.23 -26.41 -11.43
CA PRO A 16 30.56 -25.01 -11.24
C PRO A 16 31.82 -24.94 -10.39
N LEU A 17 32.84 -24.21 -10.89
CA LEU A 17 34.00 -23.84 -10.11
C LEU A 17 33.51 -23.30 -8.76
N PRO A 18 33.96 -23.84 -7.62
CA PRO A 18 33.58 -23.30 -6.33
C PRO A 18 34.01 -21.83 -6.33
N GLY A 19 33.01 -20.94 -6.31
CA GLY A 19 33.25 -19.51 -6.26
C GLY A 19 34.22 -19.20 -5.13
N ALA A 20 35.16 -18.29 -5.37
CA ALA A 20 36.18 -17.92 -4.39
C ALA A 20 35.55 -17.70 -3.01
N ALA A 21 36.09 -18.38 -1.98
CA ALA A 21 35.58 -18.31 -0.63
C ALA A 21 35.45 -16.84 -0.19
N THR A 22 34.25 -16.44 0.22
CA THR A 22 33.98 -15.08 0.64
C THR A 22 34.75 -14.76 1.94
N PRO A 23 34.90 -13.47 2.32
CA PRO A 23 35.44 -13.11 3.62
C PRO A 23 34.72 -13.79 4.80
N PHE A 24 33.41 -13.98 4.72
CA PHE A 24 32.63 -14.71 5.72
C PHE A 24 32.98 -16.20 5.78
N ASP A 25 33.17 -16.85 4.64
CA ASP A 25 33.53 -18.28 4.61
C ASP A 25 34.90 -18.51 5.25
N ARG A 26 35.85 -17.61 4.98
CA ARG A 26 37.17 -17.64 5.61
C ARG A 26 37.11 -17.38 7.11
N ALA A 27 36.30 -16.41 7.56
CA ALA A 27 36.14 -16.10 8.98
C ALA A 27 35.48 -17.25 9.76
N LEU A 28 34.42 -17.85 9.21
CA LEU A 28 33.74 -19.01 9.83
C LEU A 28 34.66 -20.22 9.91
N ALA A 29 35.45 -20.47 8.87
CA ALA A 29 36.38 -21.59 8.84
C ALA A 29 37.44 -21.51 9.96
N GLN A 30 37.85 -20.31 10.40
CA GLN A 30 38.80 -20.14 11.50
C GLN A 30 38.29 -20.69 12.84
N VAL A 31 36.97 -20.80 13.01
CA VAL A 31 36.32 -21.36 14.20
C VAL A 31 35.67 -22.71 13.93
N GLY A 32 36.03 -23.38 12.83
CA GLY A 32 35.48 -24.70 12.47
C GLY A 32 34.03 -24.66 12.00
N LEU A 33 33.52 -23.50 11.59
CA LEU A 33 32.15 -23.32 11.09
C LEU A 33 32.11 -23.16 9.57
N SER A 34 30.94 -23.43 9.02
CA SER A 34 30.55 -23.11 7.64
C SER A 34 29.25 -22.31 7.67
N ARG A 35 28.85 -21.66 6.58
CA ARG A 35 27.52 -21.04 6.50
C ARG A 35 26.37 -22.01 6.77
N ALA A 36 26.54 -23.29 6.40
CA ALA A 36 25.54 -24.33 6.65
C ALA A 36 25.43 -24.71 8.14
N SER A 37 26.50 -24.58 8.92
CA SER A 37 26.50 -24.88 10.36
C SER A 37 26.31 -23.64 11.23
N ALA A 38 26.69 -22.45 10.75
CA ALA A 38 26.49 -21.16 11.40
C ALA A 38 25.13 -20.56 11.01
N ARG A 39 24.05 -21.22 11.44
CA ARG A 39 22.67 -20.75 11.27
C ARG A 39 21.86 -21.16 12.49
N PHE A 40 20.75 -20.47 12.73
CA PHE A 40 19.83 -20.86 13.80
C PHE A 40 19.12 -22.17 13.44
N HIS A 41 19.02 -23.09 14.40
CA HIS A 41 18.23 -24.28 14.20
C HIS A 41 16.74 -23.91 14.23
N PRO A 42 15.91 -24.38 13.28
CA PRO A 42 14.48 -24.03 13.23
C PRO A 42 13.72 -24.35 14.53
N LEU A 43 14.08 -25.45 15.22
CA LEU A 43 13.46 -25.80 16.51
C LEU A 43 13.84 -24.80 17.61
N ASP A 44 15.06 -24.28 17.63
CA ASP A 44 15.48 -23.28 18.62
C ASP A 44 14.70 -21.97 18.40
N LEU A 45 14.42 -21.61 17.15
CA LEU A 45 13.61 -20.45 16.78
C LEU A 45 12.12 -20.62 17.09
N GLN A 46 11.62 -21.85 17.26
CA GLN A 46 10.24 -22.08 17.69
C GLN A 46 10.06 -21.79 19.18
N LEU A 47 11.12 -21.97 19.99
CA LEU A 47 11.09 -21.70 21.43
C LEU A 47 10.94 -20.21 21.76
N TYR A 48 11.46 -19.32 20.91
CA TYR A 48 11.50 -17.87 21.18
C TYR A 48 10.76 -17.00 20.15
N GLY A 49 10.11 -17.59 19.15
CA GLY A 49 9.50 -16.84 18.05
C GLY A 49 8.21 -17.42 17.47
N GLY A 50 7.58 -18.40 18.12
CA GLY A 50 6.33 -19.01 17.66
C GLY A 50 5.09 -18.21 18.11
N GLY A 51 4.79 -17.10 17.43
CA GLY A 51 3.58 -16.31 17.68
C GLY A 51 2.61 -16.33 16.49
N GLU A 52 1.33 -16.10 16.77
CA GLU A 52 0.24 -15.98 15.77
C GLU A 52 0.57 -14.98 14.64
N TYR A 53 1.39 -13.97 14.92
CA TYR A 53 1.75 -12.89 14.00
C TYR A 53 3.18 -13.00 13.44
N ARG A 54 3.78 -14.19 13.51
CA ARG A 54 5.12 -14.43 12.93
C ARG A 54 5.04 -14.27 11.40
N LEU A 55 5.82 -13.35 10.86
CA LEU A 55 5.80 -13.06 9.42
C LEU A 55 6.61 -14.11 8.63
N PRO A 56 6.12 -14.59 7.48
CA PRO A 56 6.92 -15.42 6.57
C PRO A 56 8.24 -14.78 6.15
N PHE A 57 8.29 -13.44 6.08
CA PHE A 57 9.52 -12.72 5.81
C PHE A 57 10.55 -12.88 6.93
N PHE A 58 10.13 -12.85 8.19
CA PHE A 58 10.98 -13.13 9.34
C PHE A 58 11.59 -14.53 9.23
N ASP A 59 10.79 -15.54 8.89
CA ASP A 59 11.26 -16.92 8.68
C ASP A 59 12.31 -17.03 7.59
N SER A 60 12.06 -16.36 6.46
CA SER A 60 12.99 -16.40 5.33
C SER A 60 14.38 -15.87 5.66
N LEU A 61 14.46 -14.88 6.57
CA LEU A 61 15.73 -14.28 7.00
C LEU A 61 16.40 -15.06 8.13
N HIS A 62 15.65 -15.70 9.02
CA HIS A 62 16.22 -16.45 10.14
C HIS A 62 16.67 -17.86 9.75
N GLN A 63 16.02 -18.49 8.77
CA GLN A 63 16.41 -19.81 8.26
C GLN A 63 17.74 -19.78 7.50
N ASP A 64 18.01 -18.67 6.81
CA ASP A 64 19.25 -18.46 6.07
C ASP A 64 19.73 -17.01 6.26
N PRO A 65 20.39 -16.71 7.39
CA PRO A 65 20.84 -15.34 7.71
C PRO A 65 21.84 -14.82 6.68
N TRP A 66 22.51 -15.70 5.95
CA TRP A 66 23.48 -15.33 4.91
C TRP A 66 22.82 -14.71 3.68
N ARG A 67 21.50 -14.87 3.51
CA ARG A 67 20.72 -14.19 2.47
C ARG A 67 20.30 -12.78 2.85
N ALA A 68 20.41 -12.39 4.13
CA ALA A 68 19.98 -11.07 4.57
C ALA A 68 20.65 -9.93 3.79
N PRO A 69 21.99 -9.91 3.56
CA PRO A 69 22.63 -8.84 2.77
C PRO A 69 22.06 -8.73 1.36
N PHE A 70 21.84 -9.86 0.68
CA PHE A 70 21.22 -9.87 -0.66
C PHE A 70 19.79 -9.37 -0.62
N THR A 71 18.97 -9.87 0.31
CA THR A 71 17.57 -9.48 0.44
C THR A 71 17.41 -7.99 0.75
N VAL A 72 18.24 -7.46 1.65
CA VAL A 72 18.26 -6.03 2.00
C VAL A 72 18.73 -5.19 0.81
N GLU A 73 19.73 -5.63 0.07
CA GLU A 73 20.21 -4.91 -1.12
C GLU A 73 19.18 -4.85 -2.23
N VAL A 74 18.48 -5.97 -2.51
CA VAL A 74 17.37 -6.00 -3.45
C VAL A 74 16.26 -5.05 -2.98
N MET A 75 15.86 -5.12 -1.71
CA MET A 75 14.84 -4.23 -1.15
C MET A 75 15.23 -2.76 -1.27
N ARG A 76 16.48 -2.42 -0.90
CA ARG A 76 17.00 -1.06 -1.01
C ARG A 76 16.94 -0.55 -2.44
N ARG A 77 17.40 -1.37 -3.39
CA ARG A 77 17.37 -1.02 -4.81
C ARG A 77 15.95 -0.82 -5.31
N ASP A 78 15.03 -1.74 -4.99
CA ASP A 78 13.64 -1.66 -5.43
C ASP A 78 12.96 -0.40 -4.85
N CYS A 79 13.14 -0.11 -3.56
CA CYS A 79 12.61 1.12 -2.95
C CYS A 79 13.18 2.41 -3.58
N LEU A 80 14.48 2.44 -3.90
CA LEU A 80 15.10 3.60 -4.54
C LEU A 80 14.63 3.78 -5.99
N GLN A 81 14.47 2.68 -6.73
CA GLN A 81 13.97 2.71 -8.11
C GLN A 81 12.52 3.20 -8.18
N HIS A 82 11.71 2.86 -7.18
CA HIS A 82 10.30 3.20 -7.11
C HIS A 82 9.97 4.31 -6.10
N ALA A 83 10.95 5.15 -5.74
CA ALA A 83 10.78 6.18 -4.71
C ALA A 83 9.66 7.20 -5.01
N HIS A 84 9.31 7.37 -6.29
CA HIS A 84 8.24 8.25 -6.78
C HIS A 84 6.92 7.51 -7.08
N GLN A 85 6.86 6.20 -6.83
CA GLN A 85 5.72 5.32 -7.11
C GLN A 85 5.22 4.72 -5.79
N ALA A 86 4.50 5.54 -5.02
CA ALA A 86 3.92 5.15 -3.73
C ALA A 86 3.10 3.85 -3.79
N ALA A 87 2.35 3.60 -4.86
CA ALA A 87 1.61 2.35 -5.06
C ALA A 87 2.54 1.12 -5.12
N GLN A 88 3.71 1.26 -5.76
CA GLN A 88 4.71 0.20 -5.85
C GLN A 88 5.46 0.02 -4.54
N LEU A 89 5.73 1.10 -3.81
CA LEU A 89 6.29 1.04 -2.45
C LEU A 89 5.34 0.32 -1.49
N LEU A 90 4.03 0.61 -1.56
CA LEU A 90 3.01 -0.09 -0.78
C LEU A 90 2.94 -1.58 -1.14
N SER A 91 2.99 -1.93 -2.43
CA SER A 91 3.01 -3.32 -2.88
C SER A 91 4.24 -4.07 -2.33
N THR A 92 5.41 -3.41 -2.35
CA THR A 92 6.65 -3.95 -1.79
C THR A 92 6.54 -4.17 -0.29
N ALA A 93 6.01 -3.20 0.46
CA ALA A 93 5.86 -3.28 1.91
C ALA A 93 4.83 -4.36 2.33
N SER A 94 3.64 -4.36 1.71
CA SER A 94 2.58 -5.33 2.01
C SER A 94 3.00 -6.77 1.73
N GLY A 95 3.81 -7.01 0.69
CA GLY A 95 4.39 -8.33 0.42
C GLY A 95 5.25 -8.88 1.57
N ARG A 96 5.90 -8.00 2.35
CA ARG A 96 6.70 -8.42 3.53
C ARG A 96 5.86 -8.72 4.76
N LEU A 97 4.66 -8.15 4.82
CA LEU A 97 3.66 -8.48 5.83
C LEU A 97 2.89 -9.77 5.49
N ALA A 98 3.18 -10.41 4.36
CA ALA A 98 2.40 -11.51 3.79
C ALA A 98 0.94 -11.13 3.40
N GLU A 99 0.70 -9.84 3.28
CA GLU A 99 -0.60 -9.25 2.92
C GLU A 99 -0.55 -8.56 1.55
N GLY A 100 0.47 -8.88 0.76
CA GLY A 100 0.64 -8.33 -0.59
C GLY A 100 -0.51 -8.68 -1.51
N THR A 101 -0.97 -7.71 -2.28
CA THR A 101 -1.96 -7.89 -3.35
C THR A 101 -1.29 -7.75 -4.72
N ARG A 102 -1.88 -8.39 -5.75
CA ARG A 102 -1.40 -8.33 -7.14
C ARG A 102 -2.37 -7.56 -8.03
N ARG A 103 -2.80 -6.39 -7.57
CA ARG A 103 -3.85 -5.57 -8.23
C ARG A 103 -3.50 -5.19 -9.68
N THR A 104 -2.23 -4.94 -9.96
CA THR A 104 -1.74 -4.44 -11.26
C THR A 104 -1.32 -5.55 -12.23
N LEU A 105 -1.46 -6.83 -11.87
CA LEU A 105 -0.99 -7.95 -12.69
C LEU A 105 -1.67 -8.03 -14.06
N LEU A 106 -2.96 -7.67 -14.13
CA LEU A 106 -3.76 -7.70 -15.36
C LEU A 106 -3.94 -6.32 -16.00
N GLY A 107 -3.25 -5.30 -15.47
CA GLY A 107 -3.40 -3.90 -15.87
C GLY A 107 -3.83 -3.00 -14.71
N ASP A 108 -4.12 -1.74 -15.02
CA ASP A 108 -4.55 -0.75 -14.04
C ASP A 108 -5.98 -1.07 -13.54
N PRO A 109 -6.16 -1.40 -12.24
CA PRO A 109 -7.47 -1.71 -11.69
C PRO A 109 -8.40 -0.49 -11.62
N THR A 110 -7.88 0.72 -11.72
CA THR A 110 -8.63 1.98 -11.63
C THR A 110 -9.10 2.51 -12.99
N GLU A 111 -8.67 1.85 -14.07
CA GLU A 111 -9.04 2.16 -15.45
C GLU A 111 -10.55 2.36 -15.68
N PRO A 112 -11.47 1.53 -15.12
CA PRO A 112 -12.90 1.73 -15.32
C PRO A 112 -13.39 3.06 -14.78
N MET A 113 -12.91 3.49 -13.61
CA MET A 113 -13.26 4.76 -12.99
C MET A 113 -12.72 5.94 -13.80
N ARG A 114 -11.51 5.79 -14.38
CA ARG A 114 -10.94 6.81 -15.27
C ARG A 114 -11.78 7.00 -16.52
N ARG A 115 -12.15 5.91 -17.19
CA ARG A 115 -13.04 5.96 -18.38
C ARG A 115 -14.40 6.53 -18.04
N GLN A 116 -14.94 6.17 -16.89
CA GLN A 116 -16.20 6.72 -16.39
C GLN A 116 -16.11 8.24 -16.24
N ALA A 117 -15.09 8.76 -15.55
CA ALA A 117 -14.89 10.19 -15.37
C ALA A 117 -14.71 10.95 -16.69
N GLN A 118 -14.02 10.35 -17.67
CA GLN A 118 -13.85 10.93 -19.00
C GLN A 118 -15.16 11.03 -19.79
N GLY A 119 -16.09 10.08 -19.59
CA GLY A 119 -17.39 10.04 -20.25
C GLY A 119 -18.49 10.90 -19.61
N MET A 120 -18.26 11.46 -18.42
CA MET A 120 -19.23 12.30 -17.72
C MET A 120 -19.48 13.63 -18.43
N ARG A 121 -20.71 14.14 -18.36
CA ARG A 121 -21.08 15.44 -18.92
C ARG A 121 -20.75 16.58 -17.96
N GLN A 122 -20.91 16.33 -16.66
CA GLN A 122 -20.56 17.24 -15.57
C GLN A 122 -19.66 16.50 -14.56
N PRO A 123 -18.38 16.23 -14.91
CA PRO A 123 -17.55 15.28 -14.18
C PRO A 123 -17.51 15.51 -12.67
N LEU A 124 -17.25 16.75 -12.26
CA LEU A 124 -17.13 17.09 -10.84
C LEU A 124 -18.46 16.93 -10.09
N ARG A 125 -19.57 17.39 -10.69
CA ARG A 125 -20.90 17.27 -10.07
C ARG A 125 -21.32 15.80 -9.93
N GLU A 126 -21.17 15.02 -11.00
CA GLU A 126 -21.56 13.61 -11.03
C GLU A 126 -20.71 12.78 -10.06
N ALA A 127 -19.42 13.07 -9.94
CA ALA A 127 -18.54 12.41 -8.97
C ALA A 127 -18.87 12.79 -7.51
N VAL A 128 -19.17 14.06 -7.23
CA VAL A 128 -19.65 14.49 -5.91
C VAL A 128 -20.97 13.79 -5.57
N GLU A 129 -21.90 13.67 -6.52
CA GLU A 129 -23.13 12.92 -6.34
C GLU A 129 -22.85 11.44 -6.01
N ALA A 130 -21.86 10.83 -6.64
CA ALA A 130 -21.42 9.47 -6.33
C ALA A 130 -20.92 9.34 -4.88
N VAL A 131 -20.18 10.32 -4.36
CA VAL A 131 -19.76 10.36 -2.94
C VAL A 131 -20.97 10.43 -2.00
N TYR A 132 -21.95 11.29 -2.30
CA TYR A 132 -23.19 11.37 -1.53
C TYR A 132 -23.95 10.04 -1.54
N ARG A 133 -24.11 9.43 -2.72
CA ARG A 133 -24.80 8.16 -2.91
C ARG A 133 -24.10 7.02 -2.15
N ALA A 134 -22.78 6.96 -2.19
CA ALA A 134 -21.99 5.98 -1.44
C ALA A 134 -22.16 6.12 0.08
N ALA A 135 -22.43 7.34 0.56
CA ALA A 135 -22.75 7.62 1.96
C ALA A 135 -24.23 7.37 2.32
N GLY A 136 -25.06 6.90 1.38
CA GLY A 136 -26.50 6.74 1.58
C GLY A 136 -27.26 8.06 1.69
N GLN A 137 -26.71 9.16 1.18
CA GLN A 137 -27.30 10.49 1.25
C GLN A 137 -27.61 11.05 -0.15
N GLN A 138 -28.59 11.94 -0.23
CA GLN A 138 -28.87 12.66 -1.47
C GLN A 138 -28.05 13.96 -1.53
N MET A 139 -27.47 14.25 -2.70
CA MET A 139 -26.78 15.51 -2.92
C MET A 139 -27.78 16.68 -2.85
N PRO A 140 -27.49 17.75 -2.09
CA PRO A 140 -28.33 18.95 -2.05
C PRO A 140 -28.50 19.55 -3.46
N THR A 141 -29.73 19.91 -3.83
CA THR A 141 -30.04 20.39 -5.20
C THR A 141 -29.92 21.91 -5.37
N ARG A 142 -29.85 22.67 -4.27
CA ARG A 142 -29.79 24.16 -4.27
C ARG A 142 -28.63 24.71 -3.44
N ALA A 143 -27.52 23.98 -3.38
CA ALA A 143 -26.37 24.44 -2.64
C ALA A 143 -25.60 25.53 -3.39
N PRO A 144 -25.14 26.61 -2.73
CA PRO A 144 -24.40 27.70 -3.38
C PRO A 144 -23.13 27.25 -4.13
N TRP A 145 -22.48 26.18 -3.68
CA TRP A 145 -21.27 25.63 -4.31
C TRP A 145 -21.55 24.95 -5.65
N LEU A 146 -22.79 24.55 -5.95
CA LEU A 146 -23.14 23.96 -7.25
C LEU A 146 -22.91 24.95 -8.40
N GLU A 147 -23.28 26.21 -8.17
CA GLU A 147 -23.02 27.30 -9.11
C GLU A 147 -21.54 27.61 -9.21
N GLN A 148 -20.67 27.18 -8.30
CA GLN A 148 -19.24 27.45 -8.40
C GLN A 148 -18.50 26.38 -9.22
N LEU A 149 -19.11 25.21 -9.45
CA LEU A 149 -18.46 24.10 -10.14
C LEU A 149 -18.03 24.45 -11.57
N HIS A 150 -18.75 25.34 -12.25
CA HIS A 150 -18.42 25.76 -13.62
C HIS A 150 -17.16 26.62 -13.70
N THR A 151 -16.70 27.18 -12.58
CA THR A 151 -15.45 27.95 -12.51
C THR A 151 -14.22 27.05 -12.53
N VAL A 152 -14.38 25.77 -12.17
CA VAL A 152 -13.30 24.78 -12.20
C VAL A 152 -13.05 24.35 -13.65
N PRO A 153 -11.80 24.36 -14.15
CA PRO A 153 -11.48 23.94 -15.51
C PRO A 153 -11.85 22.48 -15.78
N LEU A 154 -12.39 22.20 -16.97
CA LEU A 154 -12.84 20.85 -17.33
C LEU A 154 -11.75 19.76 -17.19
N PRO A 155 -10.48 19.99 -17.55
CA PRO A 155 -9.43 19.00 -17.32
C PRO A 155 -9.27 18.65 -15.83
N LEU A 156 -9.22 19.65 -14.95
CA LEU A 156 -9.17 19.45 -13.50
C LEU A 156 -10.43 18.76 -12.98
N GLN A 157 -11.62 19.14 -13.47
CA GLN A 157 -12.86 18.47 -13.09
C GLN A 157 -12.81 16.96 -13.37
N ARG A 158 -12.24 16.54 -14.50
CA ARG A 158 -12.12 15.11 -14.86
C ARG A 158 -11.15 14.38 -13.95
N GLN A 159 -10.01 14.99 -13.63
CA GLN A 159 -9.01 14.39 -12.73
C GLN A 159 -9.55 14.25 -11.30
N VAL A 160 -10.20 15.29 -10.79
CA VAL A 160 -10.87 15.26 -9.48
C VAL A 160 -12.00 14.24 -9.48
N ALA A 161 -12.82 14.18 -10.55
CA ALA A 161 -13.89 13.21 -10.68
C ALA A 161 -13.37 11.77 -10.62
N TYR A 162 -12.30 11.47 -11.36
CA TYR A 162 -11.63 10.18 -11.32
C TYR A 162 -11.16 9.83 -9.90
N LEU A 163 -10.48 10.75 -9.22
CA LEU A 163 -9.99 10.53 -7.86
C LEU A 163 -11.13 10.30 -6.85
N LEU A 164 -12.24 11.05 -6.98
CA LEU A 164 -13.43 10.88 -6.14
C LEU A 164 -14.11 9.52 -6.35
N LEU A 165 -14.19 9.03 -7.60
CA LEU A 165 -14.72 7.71 -7.89
C LEU A 165 -13.83 6.60 -7.30
N VAL A 166 -12.51 6.75 -7.38
CA VAL A 166 -11.57 5.81 -6.75
C VAL A 166 -11.67 5.86 -5.23
N LEU A 167 -11.85 7.04 -4.62
CA LEU A 167 -12.10 7.20 -3.18
C LEU A 167 -13.36 6.45 -2.72
N VAL A 168 -14.43 6.46 -3.52
CA VAL A 168 -15.64 5.70 -3.23
C VAL A 168 -15.34 4.19 -3.15
N GLU A 169 -14.61 3.65 -4.13
CA GLU A 169 -14.21 2.23 -4.12
C GLU A 169 -13.20 1.91 -3.00
N ALA A 170 -12.21 2.77 -2.77
CA ALA A 170 -11.25 2.61 -1.68
C ALA A 170 -11.94 2.59 -0.31
N ARG A 171 -13.01 3.37 -0.13
CA ARG A 171 -13.83 3.33 1.07
C ARG A 171 -14.59 2.01 1.20
N ARG A 172 -15.13 1.48 0.11
CA ARG A 172 -15.77 0.15 0.12
C ARG A 172 -14.78 -0.94 0.54
N TRP A 173 -13.54 -0.88 0.05
CA TRP A 173 -12.47 -1.77 0.48
C TRP A 173 -12.12 -1.63 1.96
N ARG A 174 -12.05 -0.39 2.47
CA ARG A 174 -11.86 -0.14 3.90
C ARG A 174 -13.00 -0.72 4.73
N ASP A 175 -14.25 -0.46 4.35
CA ASP A 175 -15.40 -0.92 5.10
C ASP A 175 -15.48 -2.47 5.08
N LEU A 176 -15.06 -3.12 3.99
CA LEU A 176 -14.87 -4.58 3.93
C LEU A 176 -13.74 -5.04 4.86
N ALA A 177 -12.59 -4.36 4.81
CA ALA A 177 -11.41 -4.72 5.61
C ALA A 177 -11.68 -4.70 7.12
N PHE A 178 -12.51 -3.77 7.56
CA PHE A 178 -12.87 -3.60 8.97
C PHE A 178 -14.25 -4.15 9.33
N ALA A 179 -14.93 -4.89 8.44
CA ALA A 179 -16.32 -5.29 8.64
C ALA A 179 -16.55 -6.02 9.98
N ASP A 180 -15.68 -6.97 10.33
CA ASP A 180 -15.79 -7.71 11.59
C ASP A 180 -15.41 -6.86 12.81
N ALA A 181 -14.34 -6.05 12.71
CA ALA A 181 -13.95 -5.14 13.78
C ALA A 181 -15.07 -4.11 14.07
N PHE A 182 -15.70 -3.57 13.04
CA PHE A 182 -16.78 -2.58 13.14
C PHE A 182 -18.11 -3.17 13.62
N ALA A 183 -18.30 -4.48 13.52
CA ALA A 183 -19.45 -5.16 14.13
C ALA A 183 -19.40 -5.14 15.67
N HIS A 184 -18.20 -5.03 16.24
CA HIS A 184 -17.97 -5.12 17.67
C HIS A 184 -17.56 -3.79 18.32
N GLU A 185 -16.89 -2.92 17.56
CA GLU A 185 -16.29 -1.69 18.08
C GLU A 185 -16.69 -0.47 17.24
N LYS A 186 -16.79 0.70 17.87
CA LYS A 186 -17.09 1.94 17.14
C LYS A 186 -15.86 2.34 16.30
N PRO A 187 -16.01 2.64 14.99
CA PRO A 187 -14.88 3.02 14.13
C PRO A 187 -14.04 4.19 14.66
N ALA A 188 -14.69 5.19 15.27
CA ALA A 188 -13.99 6.35 15.84
C ALA A 188 -13.07 5.96 17.02
N ALA A 189 -13.52 5.04 17.88
CA ALA A 189 -12.72 4.57 19.02
C ALA A 189 -11.51 3.75 18.56
N LEU A 190 -11.70 2.90 17.53
CA LEU A 190 -10.60 2.15 16.92
C LEU A 190 -9.58 3.09 16.28
N TYR A 191 -10.03 4.12 15.56
CA TYR A 191 -9.16 5.12 14.96
C TYR A 191 -8.37 5.90 16.02
N GLU A 192 -9.04 6.41 17.06
CA GLU A 192 -8.39 7.09 18.17
C GLU A 192 -7.35 6.21 18.87
N MET A 193 -7.64 4.92 19.03
CA MET A 193 -6.71 3.93 19.58
C MET A 193 -5.49 3.74 18.67
N LEU A 194 -5.67 3.66 17.35
CA LEU A 194 -4.59 3.50 16.38
C LEU A 194 -3.72 4.76 16.23
N CYS A 195 -4.29 5.95 16.46
CA CYS A 195 -3.56 7.21 16.40
C CYS A 195 -2.80 7.57 17.68
N GLN A 196 -2.81 6.69 18.70
CA GLN A 196 -2.00 6.91 19.90
C GLN A 196 -0.50 6.80 19.60
N PRO A 197 0.36 7.47 20.39
CA PRO A 197 1.81 7.32 20.25
C PRO A 197 2.27 5.86 20.39
N PRO A 198 3.38 5.45 19.76
CA PRO A 198 3.85 4.06 19.78
C PRO A 198 3.99 3.46 21.19
N ALA A 199 4.46 4.25 22.17
CA ALA A 199 4.58 3.80 23.55
C ALA A 199 3.23 3.34 24.15
N ARG A 200 2.14 4.03 23.81
CA ARG A 200 0.79 3.62 24.24
C ARG A 200 0.28 2.42 23.47
N SER A 201 0.68 2.23 22.20
CA SER A 201 0.34 1.03 21.44
C SER A 201 1.03 -0.21 22.01
N GLU A 202 2.28 -0.07 22.48
CA GLU A 202 3.01 -1.14 23.18
C GLU A 202 2.32 -1.50 24.51
N ASP A 203 1.89 -0.50 25.28
CA ASP A 203 1.11 -0.72 26.51
C ASP A 203 -0.19 -1.48 26.23
N LEU A 204 -0.92 -1.12 25.16
CA LEU A 204 -2.15 -1.81 24.77
C LEU A 204 -1.92 -3.27 24.38
N ALA A 205 -0.82 -3.55 23.67
CA ALA A 205 -0.43 -4.90 23.30
C ALA A 205 -0.08 -5.73 24.54
N GLN A 206 0.69 -5.17 25.47
CA GLN A 206 1.10 -5.83 26.72
C GLN A 206 -0.08 -6.03 27.69
N ALA A 207 -1.03 -5.10 27.72
CA ALA A 207 -2.19 -5.15 28.60
C ALA A 207 -3.30 -6.10 28.13
N PHE A 208 -3.08 -6.91 27.09
CA PHE A 208 -4.08 -7.78 26.48
C PHE A 208 -5.39 -7.04 26.14
N HIS A 209 -5.28 -5.79 25.69
CA HIS A 209 -6.43 -4.94 25.40
C HIS A 209 -7.31 -5.61 24.32
N THR A 210 -8.51 -6.05 24.71
CA THR A 210 -9.37 -6.91 23.87
C THR A 210 -9.77 -6.25 22.55
N PRO A 211 -10.19 -4.97 22.52
CA PRO A 211 -10.47 -4.28 21.25
C PRO A 211 -9.26 -4.19 20.32
N TYR A 212 -8.05 -4.02 20.87
CA TYR A 212 -6.81 -3.96 20.09
C TYR A 212 -6.51 -5.32 19.45
N TRP A 213 -6.50 -6.39 20.24
CA TRP A 213 -6.21 -7.72 19.71
C TRP A 213 -7.30 -8.24 18.78
N ARG A 214 -8.58 -7.86 18.98
CA ARG A 214 -9.63 -8.14 18.01
C ARG A 214 -9.33 -7.47 16.68
N LEU A 215 -9.03 -6.17 16.70
CA LEU A 215 -8.66 -5.42 15.49
C LEU A 215 -7.50 -6.09 14.74
N VAL A 216 -6.41 -6.42 15.43
CA VAL A 216 -5.22 -7.05 14.82
C VAL A 216 -5.56 -8.41 14.18
N ARG A 217 -6.48 -9.18 14.78
CA ARG A 217 -6.88 -10.51 14.28
C ARG A 217 -7.86 -10.47 13.12
N THR A 218 -8.73 -9.48 13.07
CA THR A 218 -9.93 -9.54 12.22
C THR A 218 -9.92 -8.55 11.07
N VAL A 219 -8.96 -7.63 11.04
CA VAL A 219 -8.77 -6.75 9.88
C VAL A 219 -8.23 -7.53 8.70
N ASP A 220 -8.95 -7.48 7.58
CA ASP A 220 -8.46 -7.99 6.29
C ASP A 220 -7.51 -6.95 5.68
N LEU A 221 -6.21 -7.13 5.97
CA LEU A 221 -5.15 -6.26 5.46
C LEU A 221 -5.03 -6.31 3.92
N LYS A 222 -5.42 -7.42 3.27
CA LYS A 222 -5.41 -7.49 1.79
C LYS A 222 -6.48 -6.59 1.20
N ALA A 223 -7.69 -6.62 1.76
CA ALA A 223 -8.77 -5.70 1.36
C ALA A 223 -8.34 -4.24 1.60
N LEU A 224 -7.74 -3.95 2.77
CA LEU A 224 -7.25 -2.61 3.08
C LEU A 224 -6.19 -2.14 2.08
N PHE A 225 -5.18 -2.97 1.81
CA PHE A 225 -4.11 -2.66 0.87
C PHE A 225 -4.59 -2.60 -0.57
N ALA A 226 -5.63 -3.34 -0.96
CA ALA A 226 -6.24 -3.22 -2.29
C ALA A 226 -6.81 -1.81 -2.50
N GLY A 227 -7.62 -1.31 -1.56
CA GLY A 227 -8.18 0.04 -1.65
C GLY A 227 -7.11 1.13 -1.56
N ALA A 228 -6.12 0.97 -0.70
CA ALA A 228 -5.01 1.90 -0.57
C ALA A 228 -4.15 1.95 -1.86
N GLN A 229 -3.86 0.79 -2.46
CA GLN A 229 -3.10 0.73 -3.72
C GLN A 229 -3.84 1.41 -4.87
N ASP A 230 -5.15 1.18 -5.00
CA ASP A 230 -5.97 1.85 -6.02
C ASP A 230 -5.94 3.37 -5.85
N LEU A 231 -6.05 3.86 -4.61
CA LEU A 231 -6.01 5.30 -4.33
C LEU A 231 -4.64 5.92 -4.68
N LEU A 232 -3.55 5.22 -4.38
CA LEU A 232 -2.20 5.69 -4.71
C LEU A 232 -1.96 5.70 -6.21
N LEU A 233 -2.42 4.68 -6.95
CA LEU A 233 -2.35 4.67 -8.42
C LEU A 233 -3.10 5.85 -9.03
N ALA A 234 -4.30 6.14 -8.51
CA ALA A 234 -5.09 7.27 -8.97
C ALA A 234 -4.43 8.61 -8.64
N ALA A 235 -3.88 8.77 -7.44
CA ALA A 235 -3.16 9.98 -7.04
C ALA A 235 -1.92 10.22 -7.91
N GLU A 236 -1.11 9.18 -8.16
CA GLU A 236 0.06 9.26 -9.04
C GLU A 236 -0.32 9.68 -10.46
N HIS A 237 -1.40 9.11 -11.01
CA HIS A 237 -1.92 9.48 -12.31
C HIS A 237 -2.37 10.94 -12.35
N VAL A 238 -3.18 11.36 -11.37
CA VAL A 238 -3.70 12.74 -11.29
C VAL A 238 -2.56 13.74 -11.19
N VAL A 239 -1.55 13.49 -10.35
CA VAL A 239 -0.37 14.35 -10.25
C VAL A 239 0.33 14.45 -11.61
N ALA A 240 0.61 13.31 -12.26
CA ALA A 240 1.29 13.29 -13.56
C ALA A 240 0.51 14.00 -14.68
N GLU A 241 -0.83 13.99 -14.65
CA GLU A 241 -1.65 14.74 -15.62
C GLU A 241 -1.71 16.23 -15.29
N LEU A 242 -1.84 16.60 -14.01
CA LEU A 242 -1.88 18.01 -13.58
C LEU A 242 -0.53 18.72 -13.76
N GLU A 243 0.59 18.00 -13.71
CA GLU A 243 1.92 18.57 -14.03
C GLU A 243 2.07 18.93 -15.52
N ARG A 244 1.27 18.33 -16.42
CA ARG A 244 1.35 18.57 -17.87
C ARG A 244 0.54 19.77 -18.31
N GLU A 245 -0.49 20.15 -17.57
CA GLU A 245 -1.42 21.22 -17.94
C GLU A 245 -1.37 22.36 -16.91
N PRO A 246 -0.96 23.58 -17.29
CA PRO A 246 -1.00 24.70 -16.37
C PRO A 246 -2.45 25.00 -15.97
N LEU A 247 -2.72 24.99 -14.67
CA LEU A 247 -4.02 25.35 -14.14
C LEU A 247 -4.23 26.87 -14.24
N PRO A 248 -5.38 27.34 -14.74
CA PRO A 248 -5.69 28.76 -14.78
C PRO A 248 -5.93 29.31 -13.37
N ASP A 249 -5.61 30.59 -13.20
CA ASP A 249 -5.90 31.35 -11.98
C ASP A 249 -7.41 31.66 -11.85
N GLY A 250 -7.85 31.89 -10.62
CA GLY A 250 -9.12 32.58 -10.34
C GLY A 250 -10.31 31.70 -9.97
N PHE A 251 -10.10 30.41 -9.63
CA PHE A 251 -11.15 29.57 -9.07
C PHE A 251 -10.81 29.15 -7.63
N ARG A 252 -11.85 29.11 -6.79
CA ARG A 252 -11.77 28.62 -5.42
C ARG A 252 -13.11 28.05 -5.02
N VAL A 253 -13.18 26.74 -4.87
CA VAL A 253 -14.43 26.03 -4.58
C VAL A 253 -14.23 25.10 -3.40
N HIS A 254 -15.15 25.15 -2.45
CA HIS A 254 -15.22 24.23 -1.32
C HIS A 254 -16.53 23.47 -1.43
N ILE A 255 -16.44 22.15 -1.58
CA ILE A 255 -17.60 21.28 -1.78
C ILE A 255 -17.76 20.42 -0.53
N PRO A 256 -18.74 20.71 0.35
CA PRO A 256 -19.05 19.84 1.47
C PRO A 256 -19.53 18.48 0.96
N THR A 257 -18.99 17.40 1.52
CA THR A 257 -19.48 16.03 1.30
C THR A 257 -19.71 15.35 2.65
N PRO A 258 -20.42 14.21 2.70
CA PRO A 258 -20.60 13.43 3.94
C PRO A 258 -19.29 12.93 4.56
N HIS A 259 -18.18 12.98 3.82
CA HIS A 259 -16.90 12.43 4.24
C HIS A 259 -15.87 13.51 4.56
N GLY A 260 -16.06 14.73 4.05
CA GLY A 260 -15.20 15.88 4.27
C GLY A 260 -15.40 16.93 3.17
N ILE A 261 -14.65 18.02 3.23
CA ILE A 261 -14.67 19.06 2.21
C ILE A 261 -13.73 18.66 1.06
N VAL A 262 -14.20 18.77 -0.18
CA VAL A 262 -13.33 18.77 -1.37
C VAL A 262 -12.99 20.23 -1.67
N ALA A 263 -11.74 20.62 -1.46
CA ALA A 263 -11.23 21.97 -1.66
C ALA A 263 -10.44 22.03 -2.98
N LEU A 264 -10.94 22.79 -3.96
CA LEU A 264 -10.31 22.97 -5.26
C LEU A 264 -9.94 24.44 -5.46
N HIS A 265 -8.64 24.72 -5.46
CA HIS A 265 -8.11 26.08 -5.58
C HIS A 265 -7.21 26.18 -6.81
N ASP A 266 -6.98 27.42 -7.23
CA ASP A 266 -6.05 27.74 -8.31
C ASP A 266 -4.57 27.51 -7.91
N ALA A 267 -3.64 27.86 -8.80
CA ALA A 267 -2.21 27.62 -8.60
C ALA A 267 -1.56 28.51 -7.52
N ARG A 268 -2.32 29.37 -6.83
CA ARG A 268 -1.77 30.26 -5.81
C ARG A 268 -1.52 29.48 -4.52
N ALA A 269 -0.50 29.92 -3.78
CA ALA A 269 -0.24 29.38 -2.45
C ALA A 269 -1.44 29.64 -1.53
N ASP A 270 -2.11 28.58 -1.08
CA ASP A 270 -3.18 28.64 -0.08
C ASP A 270 -2.69 28.08 1.26
N THR A 271 -3.26 28.56 2.35
CA THR A 271 -3.04 28.05 3.70
C THR A 271 -4.36 27.46 4.18
N HIS A 272 -4.41 26.13 4.28
CA HIS A 272 -5.58 25.44 4.78
C HIS A 272 -5.59 25.46 6.31
N GLN A 273 -6.66 26.01 6.90
CA GLN A 273 -6.90 25.81 8.32
C GLN A 273 -7.20 24.34 8.61
N PRO A 274 -6.84 23.80 9.79
CA PRO A 274 -7.23 22.45 10.19
C PRO A 274 -8.73 22.26 10.04
N GLY A 275 -9.13 21.23 9.30
CA GLY A 275 -10.53 20.98 8.97
C GLY A 275 -10.73 19.54 8.50
N ARG A 276 -12.00 19.14 8.36
CA ARG A 276 -12.35 17.81 7.87
C ARG A 276 -12.35 17.80 6.34
N TYR A 277 -11.16 17.70 5.75
CA TYR A 277 -11.00 17.60 4.29
C TYR A 277 -11.08 16.15 3.82
N LEU A 278 -11.62 15.98 2.61
CA LEU A 278 -11.57 14.74 1.85
C LEU A 278 -10.48 14.83 0.76
N LEU A 279 -10.37 16.00 0.13
CA LEU A 279 -9.40 16.35 -0.90
C LEU A 279 -9.07 17.84 -0.76
#